data_AF-A0A2N2WR83-F1
#
_entry.id   AF-A0A2N2WR83-F1
#
_cell.length_a   1.000
_cell.length_b   1.000
_cell.length_c   1.000
_cell.angle_alpha   90.00
_cell.angle_beta   90.00
_cell.angle_gamma   90.00
#
_symmetry.space_group_name_H-M   'P 1'
#
loop_
_entity.id
_entity.type
_entity.pdbx_description
1 polymer ?
#
loop_
_entity_poly.entity_id
_entity_poly.type
_entity_poly.pdbx_seq_one_letter_code
_entity_poly.pdbx_strand_id
1 'polypeptide(L)'
;MSKLTKNQKIVYAKVDADKQYKLSDACKLVKEISFTKFDASVDIAVRLGVDPRKANQMVRGVVTLPHGTGKTVRVLVLCTPDKEAEATAAGADYVGLDDYIEKIKNGWTDVDVIVCTPSVMAKIGAIGRILGPRGLMPNPKTGTVTMEVGKAVTEVKAGKIDFKVDKQGIVHASIGKISFENEKLVENAMELLNTVIKLKPQALKGTYVRSIYISSTMSPGINVDSKSINAAE
;
A
#
# COMPACT_ATOMS: atom_id res chain seq x y z
N MET A 1 25.63 3.16 22.88
CA MET A 1 24.38 3.63 22.23
C MET A 1 24.57 5.07 21.78
N SER A 2 24.26 5.39 20.53
CA SER A 2 24.38 6.75 20.01
C SER A 2 23.43 7.70 20.76
N LYS A 3 23.89 8.93 21.00
CA LYS A 3 23.16 9.95 21.77
C LYS A 3 21.89 10.36 21.00
N LEU A 4 20.71 10.18 21.61
CA LEU A 4 19.43 10.60 21.02
C LEU A 4 19.41 12.10 20.72
N THR A 5 18.88 12.47 19.56
CA THR A 5 18.72 13.87 19.15
C THR A 5 17.63 14.57 19.97
N LYS A 6 17.61 15.91 19.96
CA LYS A 6 16.63 16.71 20.72
C LYS A 6 15.19 16.33 20.37
N ASN A 7 14.87 16.22 19.09
CA ASN A 7 13.51 15.87 18.63
C ASN A 7 13.14 14.42 19.00
N GLN A 8 14.07 13.48 18.87
CA GLN A 8 13.82 12.10 19.29
C GLN A 8 13.48 12.01 20.77
N LYS A 9 14.18 12.75 21.65
CA LYS A 9 13.86 12.76 23.09
C LYS A 9 12.45 13.27 23.39
N ILE A 10 12.00 14.31 22.69
CA ILE A 10 10.65 14.85 22.83
C ILE A 10 9.60 13.82 22.39
N VAL A 11 9.85 13.14 21.27
CA VAL A 11 8.95 12.11 20.75
C VAL A 11 8.85 10.91 21.70
N TYR A 12 9.99 10.38 22.15
CA TYR A 12 10.01 9.23 23.07
C TYR A 12 9.42 9.55 24.45
N ALA A 13 9.39 10.82 24.87
CA ALA A 13 8.70 11.22 26.09
C ALA A 13 7.17 11.22 25.94
N LYS A 14 6.64 11.36 24.71
CA LYS A 14 5.20 11.39 24.42
C LYS A 14 4.63 10.02 24.06
N VAL A 15 5.47 9.14 23.49
CA VAL A 15 5.09 7.80 23.05
C VAL A 15 5.50 6.80 24.12
N ASP A 16 4.51 6.19 24.77
CA ASP A 16 4.74 5.06 25.67
C ASP A 16 4.77 3.77 24.84
N ALA A 17 5.88 3.04 24.89
CA ALA A 17 6.08 1.83 24.10
C ALA A 17 5.26 0.63 24.61
N ASP A 18 4.96 0.60 25.91
CA ASP A 18 4.24 -0.50 26.55
C ASP A 18 2.72 -0.30 26.53
N LYS A 19 2.28 0.94 26.28
CA LYS A 19 0.87 1.29 26.20
C LYS A 19 0.29 0.96 24.82
N GLN A 20 -0.90 0.36 24.83
CA GLN A 20 -1.72 0.19 23.64
C GLN A 20 -2.67 1.39 23.50
N TYR A 21 -2.62 2.06 22.35
CA TYR A 21 -3.48 3.20 22.05
C TYR A 21 -4.68 2.75 21.22
N LYS A 22 -5.80 3.47 21.35
CA LYS A 22 -6.92 3.32 20.41
C LYS A 22 -6.51 3.85 19.04
N LEU A 23 -7.10 3.31 17.98
CA LEU A 23 -6.79 3.74 16.60
C LEU A 23 -6.93 5.25 16.41
N SER A 24 -7.99 5.86 16.94
CA SER A 24 -8.23 7.31 16.88
C SER A 24 -7.15 8.13 17.59
N ASP A 25 -6.72 7.66 18.76
CA ASP A 25 -5.71 8.35 19.57
C ASP A 25 -4.32 8.18 18.96
N ALA A 26 -4.03 7.01 18.39
CA ALA A 26 -2.81 6.76 17.65
C ALA A 26 -2.71 7.69 16.43
N CYS A 27 -3.76 7.81 15.61
CA CYS A 27 -3.77 8.72 14.46
C CYS A 27 -3.53 10.18 14.85
N LYS A 28 -4.09 10.64 15.98
CA LYS A 28 -3.81 11.98 16.53
C LYS A 28 -2.34 12.11 16.94
N LEU A 29 -1.85 11.13 17.70
CA LEU A 29 -0.51 11.15 18.26
C LEU A 29 0.57 11.11 17.16
N VAL A 30 0.37 10.35 16.07
CA VAL A 30 1.28 10.33 14.90
C VAL A 30 1.52 11.73 14.35
N LYS A 31 0.47 12.57 14.29
CA LYS A 31 0.59 13.93 13.76
C LYS A 31 1.37 14.83 14.70
N GLU A 32 1.14 14.72 15.99
CA GLU A 32 1.84 15.52 17.01
C GLU A 32 3.33 15.19 17.14
N ILE A 33 3.72 13.96 16.81
CA ILE A 33 5.12 13.51 16.92
C ILE A 33 5.92 13.69 15.63
N SER A 34 5.28 14.15 14.55
CA SER A 34 5.98 14.43 13.30
C SER A 34 6.51 15.85 13.29
N PHE A 35 7.83 15.96 13.39
CA PHE A 35 8.57 17.22 13.30
C PHE A 35 9.21 17.43 11.92
N THR A 36 8.67 16.77 10.89
CA THR A 36 9.21 16.84 9.52
C THR A 36 8.78 18.13 8.83
N LYS A 37 9.64 18.64 7.95
CA LYS A 37 9.35 19.86 7.15
C LYS A 37 8.49 19.57 5.91
N PHE A 38 8.39 18.30 5.53
CA PHE A 38 7.60 17.83 4.39
C PHE A 38 6.40 17.03 4.89
N ASP A 39 5.39 16.87 4.04
CA ASP A 39 4.21 16.08 4.37
C ASP A 39 4.54 14.59 4.33
N ALA A 40 4.82 14.02 5.51
CA ALA A 40 5.25 12.62 5.63
C ALA A 40 4.08 11.64 5.43
N SER A 41 4.42 10.42 4.96
CA SER A 41 3.46 9.32 4.87
C SER A 41 3.13 8.79 6.25
N VAL A 42 1.89 8.33 6.42
CA VAL A 42 1.46 7.55 7.57
C VAL A 42 1.25 6.11 7.10
N ASP A 43 2.00 5.21 7.72
CA ASP A 43 2.07 3.81 7.35
C ASP A 43 1.58 2.94 8.52
N ILE A 44 0.93 1.82 8.18
CA ILE A 44 0.49 0.80 9.12
C ILE A 44 1.26 -0.49 8.87
N ALA A 45 1.79 -1.05 9.95
CA ALA A 45 2.49 -2.33 9.97
C ALA A 45 1.70 -3.32 10.82
N VAL A 46 1.19 -4.36 10.16
CA VAL A 46 0.38 -5.40 10.82
C VAL A 46 1.20 -6.69 10.85
N ARG A 47 1.58 -7.11 12.06
CA ARG A 47 2.26 -8.40 12.25
C ARG A 47 1.23 -9.51 12.28
N LEU A 48 1.23 -10.33 11.25
CA LEU A 48 0.36 -11.50 11.15
C LEU A 48 1.03 -12.75 11.74
N GLY A 49 0.21 -13.71 12.14
CA GLY A 49 0.63 -15.01 12.64
C GLY A 49 0.91 -16.05 11.56
N VAL A 50 0.94 -15.65 10.28
CA VAL A 50 1.12 -16.54 9.13
C VAL A 50 2.59 -16.86 8.87
N ASP A 51 2.87 -18.04 8.32
CA ASP A 51 4.19 -18.41 7.82
C ASP A 51 4.26 -18.19 6.30
N PRO A 52 4.92 -17.12 5.82
CA PRO A 52 4.97 -16.77 4.40
C PRO A 52 5.76 -17.77 3.55
N ARG A 53 6.49 -18.72 4.16
CA ARG A 53 7.16 -19.80 3.45
C ARG A 53 6.18 -20.84 2.92
N LYS A 54 4.99 -20.94 3.53
CA LYS A 54 3.93 -21.86 3.10
C LYS A 54 2.99 -21.14 2.12
N ALA A 55 2.87 -21.66 0.90
CA ALA A 55 2.03 -21.06 -0.13
C ALA A 55 0.57 -20.86 0.32
N ASN A 56 0.03 -21.80 1.11
CA ASN A 56 -1.36 -21.78 1.60
C ASN A 56 -1.59 -20.74 2.72
N GLN A 57 -0.54 -20.10 3.23
CA GLN A 57 -0.61 -19.05 4.26
C GLN A 57 -0.13 -17.70 3.75
N MET A 58 0.18 -17.57 2.46
CA MET A 58 0.58 -16.31 1.86
C MET A 58 -0.64 -15.40 1.70
N VAL A 59 -0.71 -14.34 2.51
CA VAL A 59 -1.74 -13.31 2.38
C VAL A 59 -1.24 -12.26 1.38
N ARG A 60 -2.03 -12.06 0.32
CA ARG A 60 -1.88 -10.98 -0.64
C ARG A 60 -3.26 -10.47 -0.96
N GLY A 61 -3.42 -9.16 -0.91
CA GLY A 61 -4.70 -8.51 -1.12
C GLY A 61 -4.54 -7.18 -1.82
N VAL A 62 -5.69 -6.65 -2.20
CA VAL A 62 -5.81 -5.29 -2.69
C VAL A 62 -6.94 -4.64 -1.92
N VAL A 63 -6.74 -3.39 -1.51
CA VAL A 63 -7.73 -2.58 -0.82
C VAL A 63 -7.83 -1.23 -1.51
N THR A 64 -9.05 -0.75 -1.72
CA THR A 64 -9.29 0.61 -2.19
C THR A 64 -9.56 1.47 -0.95
N LEU A 65 -8.68 2.44 -0.69
CA LEU A 65 -8.87 3.35 0.43
C LEU A 65 -9.98 4.38 0.09
N PRO A 66 -10.96 4.62 0.97
CA PRO A 66 -12.05 5.56 0.71
C PRO A 66 -11.58 7.01 0.50
N HIS A 67 -10.50 7.42 1.18
CA HIS A 67 -9.92 8.77 1.05
C HIS A 67 -8.63 8.81 0.24
N GLY A 68 -8.25 7.69 -0.39
CA GLY A 68 -6.99 7.54 -1.10
C GLY A 68 -5.75 7.71 -0.21
N THR A 69 -4.57 7.79 -0.85
CA THR A 69 -3.26 7.90 -0.17
C THR A 69 -2.69 9.32 -0.14
N GLY A 70 -3.31 10.26 -0.87
CA GLY A 70 -2.78 11.63 -1.02
C GLY A 70 -1.51 11.73 -1.86
N LYS A 71 -1.09 10.65 -2.53
CA LYS A 71 -0.02 10.65 -3.53
C LYS A 71 -0.61 10.73 -4.92
N THR A 72 -0.09 11.62 -5.76
CA THR A 72 -0.37 11.63 -7.20
C THR A 72 0.34 10.44 -7.84
N VAL A 73 -0.42 9.40 -8.19
CA VAL A 73 0.10 8.18 -8.81
C VAL A 73 0.20 8.38 -10.32
N ARG A 74 1.39 8.16 -10.88
CA ARG A 74 1.59 8.15 -12.34
C ARG A 74 1.29 6.76 -12.90
N VAL A 75 0.25 6.67 -13.73
CA VAL A 75 -0.25 5.41 -14.29
C VAL A 75 0.13 5.29 -15.77
N LEU A 76 0.86 4.22 -16.11
CA LEU A 76 1.13 3.81 -17.49
C LEU A 76 0.22 2.67 -17.88
N VAL A 77 -0.47 2.83 -19.00
CA VAL A 77 -1.30 1.79 -19.59
C VAL A 77 -0.62 1.22 -20.83
N LEU A 78 -0.36 -0.09 -20.80
CA LEU A 78 0.12 -0.87 -21.93
C LEU A 78 -1.05 -1.64 -22.54
N CYS A 79 -1.63 -1.12 -23.62
CA CYS A 79 -2.79 -1.71 -24.28
C CYS A 79 -2.67 -1.65 -25.80
N THR A 80 -3.50 -2.44 -26.49
CA THR A 80 -3.64 -2.38 -27.95
C THR A 80 -4.41 -1.12 -28.36
N PRO A 81 -4.29 -0.64 -29.61
CA PRO A 81 -4.90 0.61 -30.09
C PRO A 81 -6.39 0.75 -29.77
N ASP A 82 -7.13 -0.37 -29.78
CA ASP A 82 -8.57 -0.42 -29.51
C ASP A 82 -8.96 0.05 -28.10
N LYS A 83 -8.02 0.04 -27.14
CA LYS A 83 -8.23 0.35 -25.73
C LYS A 83 -7.54 1.64 -25.28
N GLU A 84 -6.80 2.29 -26.18
CA GLU A 84 -6.05 3.51 -25.85
C GLU A 84 -6.99 4.69 -25.54
N ALA A 85 -8.09 4.81 -26.28
CA ALA A 85 -9.09 5.85 -26.06
C ALA A 85 -9.75 5.73 -24.67
N GLU A 86 -10.08 4.50 -24.23
CA GLU A 86 -10.65 4.22 -22.92
C GLU A 86 -9.67 4.58 -21.80
N ALA A 87 -8.39 4.23 -21.96
CA ALA A 87 -7.33 4.53 -21.00
C ALA A 87 -7.07 6.04 -20.86
N THR A 88 -7.05 6.75 -21.99
CA THR A 88 -6.83 8.20 -22.02
C THR A 88 -8.01 8.94 -21.39
N ALA A 89 -9.24 8.52 -21.68
CA ALA A 89 -10.46 9.08 -21.08
C ALA A 89 -10.54 8.83 -19.57
N ALA A 90 -10.03 7.69 -19.09
CA ALA A 90 -9.92 7.39 -17.66
C ALA A 90 -8.82 8.19 -16.93
N GLY A 91 -8.04 8.98 -17.68
CA GLY A 91 -6.99 9.84 -17.15
C GLY A 91 -5.66 9.14 -16.92
N ALA A 92 -5.30 8.12 -17.71
CA ALA A 92 -3.95 7.58 -17.68
C ALA A 92 -2.92 8.65 -18.11
N ASP A 93 -1.77 8.70 -17.44
CA ASP A 93 -0.74 9.71 -17.72
C ASP A 93 0.08 9.34 -18.97
N TYR A 94 0.26 8.04 -19.20
CA TYR A 94 0.93 7.51 -20.37
C TYR A 94 0.15 6.31 -20.92
N VAL A 95 -0.05 6.28 -22.23
CA VAL A 95 -0.76 5.20 -22.94
C VAL A 95 0.03 4.85 -24.19
N GLY A 96 0.30 3.55 -24.39
CA GLY A 96 0.88 3.03 -25.62
C GLY A 96 1.49 1.65 -25.45
N LEU A 97 1.98 1.05 -26.53
CA LEU A 97 2.47 -0.33 -26.55
C LEU A 97 3.99 -0.42 -26.77
N ASP A 98 4.42 -0.48 -28.03
CA ASP A 98 5.79 -0.83 -28.41
C ASP A 98 6.79 0.30 -28.08
N ASP A 99 6.39 1.57 -28.23
CA ASP A 99 7.23 2.74 -27.89
C ASP A 99 7.64 2.76 -26.41
N TYR A 100 6.70 2.45 -25.51
CA TYR A 100 6.96 2.41 -24.08
C TYR A 100 7.74 1.16 -23.68
N ILE A 101 7.52 0.03 -24.35
CA ILE A 101 8.34 -1.18 -24.17
C ILE A 101 9.81 -0.87 -24.47
N GLU A 102 10.12 -0.18 -25.57
CA GLU A 102 11.48 0.21 -25.90
C GLU A 102 12.06 1.24 -24.92
N LYS A 103 11.29 2.26 -24.53
CA LYS A 103 11.72 3.23 -23.51
C LYS A 103 12.05 2.56 -22.18
N ILE A 104 11.26 1.58 -21.73
CA ILE A 104 11.52 0.85 -20.48
C ILE A 104 12.75 -0.05 -20.63
N LYS A 105 12.98 -0.67 -21.79
CA LYS A 105 14.24 -1.39 -22.07
C LYS A 105 15.46 -0.47 -21.96
N ASN A 106 15.32 0.78 -22.40
CA ASN A 106 16.35 1.82 -22.28
C ASN A 106 16.47 2.42 -20.87
N GLY A 107 15.72 1.91 -19.89
CA GLY A 107 15.85 2.27 -18.47
C GLY A 107 14.84 3.29 -17.96
N TRP A 108 13.89 3.74 -18.76
CA TRP A 108 12.85 4.67 -18.32
C TRP A 108 11.82 3.97 -17.43
N THR A 109 11.65 4.43 -16.19
CA THR A 109 10.66 3.89 -15.24
C THR A 109 10.08 4.99 -14.36
N ASP A 110 9.66 6.10 -14.97
CA ASP A 110 9.17 7.26 -14.24
C ASP A 110 7.66 7.15 -13.96
N VAL A 111 7.23 5.96 -13.56
CA VAL A 111 5.83 5.55 -13.38
C VAL A 111 5.68 4.75 -12.09
N ASP A 112 4.53 4.89 -11.42
CA ASP A 112 4.26 4.23 -10.15
C ASP A 112 3.48 2.91 -10.34
N VAL A 113 2.57 2.87 -11.31
CA VAL A 113 1.73 1.69 -11.58
C VAL A 113 1.62 1.45 -13.09
N ILE A 114 1.79 0.19 -13.50
CA ILE A 114 1.58 -0.25 -14.87
C ILE A 114 0.33 -1.12 -14.92
N VAL A 115 -0.62 -0.75 -15.78
CA VAL A 115 -1.81 -1.54 -16.09
C VAL A 115 -1.66 -2.08 -17.50
N CYS A 116 -2.03 -3.34 -17.73
CA CYS A 116 -1.96 -3.90 -19.08
C CYS A 116 -3.14 -4.81 -19.42
N THR A 117 -3.36 -5.00 -20.71
CA THR A 117 -4.29 -6.03 -21.20
C THR A 117 -3.61 -7.41 -21.23
N PRO A 118 -4.37 -8.50 -21.03
CA PRO A 118 -3.83 -9.87 -21.06
C PRO A 118 -3.07 -10.22 -22.35
N SER A 119 -3.47 -9.66 -23.49
CA SER A 119 -2.82 -9.88 -24.80
C SER A 119 -1.37 -9.38 -24.86
N VAL A 120 -1.02 -8.39 -24.04
CA VAL A 120 0.29 -7.70 -24.07
C VAL A 120 1.27 -8.30 -23.05
N MET A 121 0.79 -9.10 -22.11
CA MET A 121 1.61 -9.75 -21.07
C MET A 121 2.81 -10.52 -21.65
N ALA A 122 2.64 -11.19 -22.80
CA ALA A 122 3.71 -11.94 -23.46
C ALA A 122 4.90 -11.03 -23.86
N LYS A 123 4.62 -9.80 -24.32
CA LYS A 123 5.65 -8.83 -24.67
C LYS A 123 6.34 -8.22 -23.44
N ILE A 124 5.58 -8.01 -22.35
CA ILE A 124 6.08 -7.43 -21.09
C ILE A 124 7.04 -8.38 -20.37
N GLY A 125 6.89 -9.71 -20.56
CA GLY A 125 7.77 -10.72 -19.98
C GLY A 125 9.26 -10.49 -20.25
N ALA A 126 9.61 -9.99 -21.45
CA ALA A 126 11.01 -9.68 -21.81
C ALA A 126 11.63 -8.57 -20.95
N ILE A 127 10.81 -7.66 -20.40
CA ILE A 127 11.26 -6.54 -19.56
C ILE A 127 11.07 -6.84 -18.06
N GLY A 128 10.61 -8.05 -17.72
CA GLY A 128 10.39 -8.49 -16.35
C GLY A 128 11.63 -8.39 -15.45
N ARG A 129 12.85 -8.46 -16.02
CA ARG A 129 14.10 -8.29 -15.27
C ARG A 129 14.29 -6.87 -14.73
N ILE A 130 13.73 -5.86 -15.40
CA ILE A 130 13.79 -4.44 -14.99
C ILE A 130 12.61 -4.11 -14.08
N LEU A 131 11.39 -4.53 -14.45
CA LEU A 131 10.17 -4.20 -13.73
C LEU A 131 9.98 -5.03 -12.44
N GLY A 132 10.50 -6.26 -12.41
CA GLY A 132 10.35 -7.19 -11.29
C GLY A 132 10.96 -6.68 -9.97
N PRO A 133 12.26 -6.32 -9.93
CA PRO A 133 12.89 -5.80 -8.71
C PRO A 133 12.26 -4.49 -8.20
N ARG A 134 11.66 -3.71 -9.12
CA ARG A 134 10.97 -2.44 -8.80
C ARG A 134 9.51 -2.63 -8.39
N GLY A 135 8.96 -3.84 -8.45
CA GLY A 135 7.56 -4.11 -8.10
C GLY A 135 6.54 -3.55 -9.10
N LEU A 136 6.98 -3.04 -10.25
CA LEU A 136 6.12 -2.42 -11.28
C LEU A 136 5.50 -3.45 -12.24
N MET A 137 5.84 -4.72 -12.09
CA MET A 137 5.36 -5.77 -12.98
C MET A 137 3.85 -6.00 -12.77
N PRO A 138 3.00 -5.84 -13.81
CA PRO A 138 1.57 -6.06 -13.67
C PRO A 138 1.26 -7.51 -13.30
N ASN A 139 0.22 -7.73 -12.50
CA ASN A 139 -0.14 -9.05 -12.00
C ASN A 139 -1.67 -9.24 -12.04
N PRO A 140 -2.17 -10.36 -12.59
CA PRO A 140 -3.61 -10.65 -12.56
C PRO A 140 -4.20 -10.67 -11.15
N LYS A 141 -3.41 -11.09 -10.14
CA LYS A 141 -3.86 -11.14 -8.75
C LYS A 141 -4.08 -9.77 -8.12
N THR A 142 -3.41 -8.73 -8.62
CA THR A 142 -3.62 -7.34 -8.17
C THR A 142 -4.69 -6.61 -8.98
N GLY A 143 -5.27 -7.27 -9.99
CA GLY A 143 -6.24 -6.66 -10.89
C GLY A 143 -5.64 -5.62 -11.84
N THR A 144 -4.31 -5.55 -11.96
CA THR A 144 -3.62 -4.66 -12.92
C THR A 144 -3.51 -5.28 -14.31
N VAL A 145 -3.98 -6.52 -14.47
CA VAL A 145 -4.15 -7.19 -15.77
C VAL A 145 -5.64 -7.41 -15.98
N THR A 146 -6.27 -6.59 -16.83
CA THR A 146 -7.71 -6.65 -17.08
C THR A 146 -8.06 -6.19 -18.49
N MET A 147 -9.24 -6.58 -18.97
CA MET A 147 -9.83 -6.06 -20.21
C MET A 147 -10.55 -4.72 -19.99
N GLU A 148 -10.92 -4.41 -18.75
CA GLU A 148 -11.57 -3.15 -18.33
C GLU A 148 -10.51 -2.16 -17.84
N VAL A 149 -9.77 -1.60 -18.79
CA VAL A 149 -8.63 -0.74 -18.50
C VAL A 149 -9.06 0.57 -17.85
N GLY A 150 -10.18 1.16 -18.28
CA GLY A 150 -10.66 2.43 -17.74
C GLY A 150 -10.97 2.33 -16.25
N LYS A 151 -11.69 1.28 -15.83
CA LYS A 151 -12.00 1.05 -14.41
C LYS A 151 -10.72 0.84 -13.59
N ALA A 152 -9.80 0.01 -14.07
CA ALA A 152 -8.54 -0.21 -13.37
C ALA A 152 -7.72 1.08 -13.18
N VAL A 153 -7.68 1.96 -14.17
CA VAL A 153 -7.01 3.27 -14.07
C VAL A 153 -7.70 4.15 -13.02
N THR A 154 -9.04 4.24 -13.04
CA THR A 154 -9.78 5.04 -12.06
C THR A 154 -9.59 4.54 -10.63
N GLU A 155 -9.61 3.23 -10.40
CA GLU A 155 -9.40 2.64 -9.08
C GLU A 155 -7.97 2.86 -8.57
N VAL A 156 -6.97 2.72 -9.45
CA VAL A 156 -5.56 2.99 -9.10
C VAL A 156 -5.39 4.45 -8.73
N LYS A 157 -5.98 5.39 -9.49
CA LYS A 157 -5.95 6.82 -9.16
C LYS A 157 -6.75 7.16 -7.90
N ALA A 158 -7.80 6.40 -7.58
CA ALA A 158 -8.56 6.53 -6.33
C ALA A 158 -7.77 6.05 -5.09
N GLY A 159 -6.57 5.50 -5.26
CA GLY A 159 -5.73 5.04 -4.14
C GLY A 159 -5.94 3.58 -3.78
N LYS A 160 -6.15 2.73 -4.80
CA LYS A 160 -6.04 1.28 -4.67
C LYS A 160 -4.61 0.87 -4.32
N ILE A 161 -4.45 0.14 -3.22
CA ILE A 161 -3.16 -0.32 -2.69
C ILE A 161 -3.11 -1.84 -2.74
N ASP A 162 -2.04 -2.38 -3.33
CA ASP A 162 -1.70 -3.77 -3.17
C ASP A 162 -0.83 -3.97 -1.93
N PHE A 163 -1.14 -5.01 -1.16
CA PHE A 163 -0.32 -5.41 -0.03
C PHE A 163 0.01 -6.89 -0.10
N LYS A 164 1.22 -7.22 0.32
CA LYS A 164 1.74 -8.58 0.36
C LYS A 164 2.46 -8.78 1.69
N VAL A 165 2.28 -9.94 2.28
CA VAL A 165 3.07 -10.35 3.44
C VAL A 165 4.54 -10.47 3.06
N ASP A 166 5.40 -9.90 3.89
CA ASP A 166 6.85 -9.99 3.77
C ASP A 166 7.38 -11.38 4.19
N LYS A 167 8.70 -11.54 4.31
CA LYS A 167 9.29 -12.81 4.77
C LYS A 167 9.13 -13.05 6.27
N GLN A 168 8.78 -12.04 7.05
CA GLN A 168 8.62 -12.09 8.52
C GLN A 168 7.15 -12.23 8.96
N GLY A 169 6.19 -12.24 8.03
CA GLY A 169 4.77 -12.30 8.36
C GLY A 169 4.14 -10.93 8.60
N ILE A 170 4.76 -9.84 8.16
CA ILE A 170 4.32 -8.46 8.35
C ILE A 170 3.71 -7.93 7.04
N VAL A 171 2.56 -7.28 7.16
CA VAL A 171 1.96 -6.48 6.09
C VAL A 171 2.28 -5.01 6.34
N HIS A 172 2.85 -4.36 5.33
CA HIS A 172 3.10 -2.93 5.33
C HIS A 172 2.18 -2.28 4.31
N ALA A 173 1.53 -1.19 4.71
CA ALA A 173 0.71 -0.41 3.80
C ALA A 173 0.66 1.06 4.22
N SER A 174 0.55 1.95 3.23
CA SER A 174 0.43 3.39 3.47
C SER A 174 -1.03 3.77 3.54
N ILE A 175 -1.48 4.38 4.64
CA ILE A 175 -2.89 4.73 4.85
C ILE A 175 -3.21 6.19 4.52
N GLY A 176 -2.19 7.01 4.25
CA GLY A 176 -2.36 8.41 3.88
C GLY A 176 -1.15 9.27 4.22
N LYS A 177 -1.39 10.57 4.37
CA LYS A 177 -0.39 11.55 4.76
C LYS A 177 -0.77 12.23 6.08
N ILE A 178 0.21 12.88 6.70
CA ILE A 178 0.00 13.62 7.95
C ILE A 178 -0.97 14.78 7.77
N SER A 179 -0.99 15.40 6.59
CA SER A 179 -1.92 16.48 6.21
C SER A 179 -3.40 16.09 6.20
N PHE A 180 -3.73 14.79 6.20
CA PHE A 180 -5.13 14.36 6.19
C PHE A 180 -5.81 14.70 7.52
N GLU A 181 -7.14 14.69 7.57
CA GLU A 181 -7.89 14.80 8.82
C GLU A 181 -7.78 13.50 9.65
N ASN A 182 -8.05 13.56 10.94
CA ASN A 182 -7.94 12.38 11.81
C ASN A 182 -8.94 11.30 11.42
N GLU A 183 -10.17 11.69 11.11
CA GLU A 183 -11.27 10.78 10.75
C GLU A 183 -10.95 10.01 9.48
N LYS A 184 -10.46 10.70 8.44
CA LYS A 184 -10.04 10.09 7.16
C LYS A 184 -8.96 9.03 7.33
N LEU A 185 -7.98 9.27 8.21
CA LEU A 185 -6.92 8.29 8.48
C LEU A 185 -7.46 7.08 9.24
N VAL A 186 -8.38 7.28 10.17
CA VAL A 186 -9.03 6.20 10.92
C VAL A 186 -9.85 5.32 9.98
N GLU A 187 -10.66 5.91 9.11
CA GLU A 187 -11.48 5.18 8.13
C GLU A 187 -10.61 4.38 7.14
N ASN A 188 -9.54 4.99 6.61
CA ASN A 188 -8.58 4.29 5.75
C ASN A 188 -7.91 3.11 6.47
N ALA A 189 -7.52 3.28 7.74
CA ALA A 189 -6.92 2.22 8.53
C ALA A 189 -7.93 1.10 8.83
N MET A 190 -9.18 1.43 9.16
CA MET A 190 -10.25 0.45 9.40
C MET A 190 -10.52 -0.39 8.14
N GLU A 191 -10.63 0.23 6.97
CA GLU A 191 -10.89 -0.49 5.72
C GLU A 191 -9.75 -1.47 5.40
N LEU A 192 -8.50 -1.05 5.61
CA LEU A 192 -7.35 -1.94 5.44
C LEU A 192 -7.38 -3.10 6.43
N LEU A 193 -7.68 -2.85 7.69
CA LEU A 193 -7.70 -3.90 8.71
C LEU A 193 -8.84 -4.89 8.47
N ASN A 194 -10.02 -4.41 8.09
CA ASN A 194 -11.16 -5.23 7.73
C ASN A 194 -10.87 -6.12 6.52
N THR A 195 -10.24 -5.58 5.49
CA THR A 195 -9.84 -6.39 4.32
C THR A 195 -8.78 -7.43 4.67
N VAL A 196 -7.79 -7.09 5.50
CA VAL A 196 -6.79 -8.06 6.00
C VAL A 196 -7.45 -9.18 6.79
N ILE A 197 -8.41 -8.88 7.67
CA ILE A 197 -9.17 -9.87 8.46
C ILE A 197 -9.98 -10.80 7.56
N LYS A 198 -10.65 -10.26 6.53
CA LYS A 198 -11.39 -11.06 5.53
C LYS A 198 -10.49 -12.03 4.76
N LEU A 199 -9.22 -11.67 4.54
CA LEU A 199 -8.24 -12.50 3.84
C LEU A 199 -7.55 -13.55 4.74
N LYS A 200 -8.08 -13.81 5.94
CA LYS A 200 -7.54 -14.81 6.86
C LYS A 200 -7.52 -16.21 6.21
N PRO A 201 -6.35 -16.86 6.08
CA PRO A 201 -6.27 -18.22 5.56
C PRO A 201 -6.92 -19.24 6.51
N GLN A 202 -7.74 -20.14 5.98
CA GLN A 202 -8.38 -21.21 6.77
C GLN A 202 -7.37 -22.18 7.40
N ALA A 203 -6.20 -22.33 6.78
CA ALA A 203 -5.13 -23.21 7.24
C ALA A 203 -4.38 -22.68 8.48
N LEU A 204 -4.70 -21.47 8.95
CA LEU A 204 -4.02 -20.87 10.10
C LEU A 204 -4.64 -21.36 11.41
N LYS A 205 -3.81 -21.95 12.28
CA LYS A 205 -4.16 -22.26 13.66
C LYS A 205 -3.55 -21.19 14.58
N GLY A 206 -4.38 -20.55 15.40
CA GLY A 206 -3.95 -19.53 16.38
C GLY A 206 -4.36 -18.09 16.02
N THR A 207 -3.70 -17.12 16.66
CA THR A 207 -3.99 -15.69 16.50
C THR A 207 -3.51 -15.18 15.15
N TYR A 208 -4.44 -14.63 14.36
CA TYR A 208 -4.14 -14.12 13.02
C TYR A 208 -3.40 -12.79 13.05
N VAL A 209 -3.86 -11.84 13.86
CA VAL A 209 -3.20 -10.55 14.08
C VAL A 209 -2.48 -10.60 15.43
N ARG A 210 -1.15 -10.39 15.43
CA ARG A 210 -0.33 -10.39 16.65
C ARG A 210 -0.20 -8.99 17.24
N SER A 211 0.14 -8.01 16.41
CA SER A 211 0.35 -6.62 16.82
C SER A 211 0.18 -5.69 15.63
N ILE A 212 -0.27 -4.46 15.90
CA ILE A 212 -0.46 -3.42 14.89
C ILE A 212 0.30 -2.18 15.34
N TYR A 213 1.09 -1.63 14.44
CA TYR A 213 1.82 -0.39 14.68
C TYR A 213 1.48 0.62 13.59
N ILE A 214 1.27 1.87 14.00
CA ILE A 214 1.17 3.00 13.08
C ILE A 214 2.39 3.88 13.28
N SER A 215 3.01 4.27 12.18
CA SER A 215 4.19 5.15 12.17
C SER A 215 4.09 6.13 11.01
N SER A 216 4.70 7.30 11.17
CA SER A 216 5.06 8.14 10.02
C SER A 216 6.45 7.79 9.52
N THR A 217 6.81 8.31 8.33
CA THR A 217 8.13 8.08 7.70
C THR A 217 9.33 8.30 8.64
N MET A 218 9.23 9.22 9.61
CA MET A 218 10.34 9.63 10.50
C MET A 218 9.96 9.59 11.99
N SER A 219 8.88 8.89 12.37
CA SER A 219 8.46 8.75 13.77
C SER A 219 8.61 7.31 14.26
N PRO A 220 8.69 7.08 15.59
CA PRO A 220 8.53 5.73 16.12
C PRO A 220 7.14 5.17 15.81
N GLY A 221 7.04 3.85 15.87
CA GLY A 221 5.77 3.13 15.79
C GLY A 221 5.00 3.24 17.10
N ILE A 222 3.71 3.56 16.98
CA ILE A 222 2.76 3.59 18.09
C ILE A 222 1.98 2.28 18.05
N ASN A 223 1.97 1.58 19.19
CA ASN A 223 1.25 0.33 19.32
C ASN A 223 -0.26 0.58 19.39
N VAL A 224 -1.01 -0.04 18.48
CA VAL A 224 -2.47 0.08 18.41
C VAL A 224 -3.09 -1.19 18.99
N ASP A 225 -4.09 -1.01 19.86
CA ASP A 225 -4.85 -2.14 20.40
C ASP A 225 -5.59 -2.87 19.27
N SER A 226 -5.24 -4.14 19.06
CA SER A 226 -5.85 -4.99 18.04
C SER A 226 -7.31 -5.34 18.34
N LYS A 227 -7.76 -5.22 19.59
CA LYS A 227 -9.16 -5.44 19.99
C LYS A 227 -10.06 -4.28 19.60
N SER A 228 -9.52 -3.07 19.45
CA SER A 228 -10.28 -1.88 19.04
C SER A 228 -10.84 -1.96 17.61
N ILE A 229 -10.45 -2.99 16.86
CA ILE A 229 -10.82 -3.24 15.45
C ILE A 229 -12.03 -4.17 15.37
N ASN A 230 -12.31 -4.96 16.41
CA ASN A 230 -13.41 -5.92 16.43
C ASN A 230 -14.78 -5.27 16.75
N ALA A 231 -14.90 -3.93 16.76
CA ALA A 231 -16.19 -3.25 16.89
C ALA A 231 -16.91 -3.19 15.53
N ALA A 232 -17.20 -4.38 15.00
CA ALA A 232 -18.22 -4.62 13.99
C ALA A 232 -19.01 -5.85 14.47
N GLU A 233 -19.75 -5.66 15.56
CA GLU A 233 -21.07 -6.29 15.70
C GLU A 233 -22.09 -5.45 14.94
#